data_AF-A0A7K4N211-F1
#
_entry.id   AF-A0A7K4N211-F1
#
_cell.length_a   1.000
_cell.length_b   1.000
_cell.length_c   1.000
_cell.angle_alpha   90.00
_cell.angle_beta   90.00
_cell.angle_gamma   90.00
#
_symmetry.space_group_name_H-M   'P 1'
#
loop_
_entity.id
_entity.type
_entity.pdbx_description
1 polymer ?
#
loop_
_entity_poly.entity_id
_entity_poly.type
_entity_poly.pdbx_seq_one_letter_code
_entity_poly.pdbx_strand_id
1 'polypeptide(L)'
;MTLSNEIQKFLDSQIEYYIKEAESYKEMAREYNLDANSVPDTAFGIIIGCIYSSFLQTYTNQSSTPSSQDVEEFTKIIIENSKKIKESIMIEDNPKLKQE
;
A
#
# COMPACT_ATOMS: atom_id res chain seq x y z
N MET A 1 10.54 21.90 0.35
CA MET A 1 11.52 20.83 0.07
C MET A 1 10.72 19.58 -0.22
N THR A 2 11.06 18.85 -1.27
CA THR A 2 10.44 17.56 -1.60
C THR A 2 11.13 16.45 -0.81
N LEU A 3 10.47 15.30 -0.65
CA LEU A 3 11.12 14.08 -0.14
C LEU A 3 12.44 13.84 -0.90
N SER A 4 13.42 13.23 -0.22
CA SER A 4 14.65 12.85 -0.91
C SER A 4 14.35 11.88 -2.06
N ASN A 5 15.13 11.95 -3.14
CA ASN A 5 14.95 11.04 -4.29
C ASN A 5 15.05 9.57 -3.89
N GLU A 6 15.80 9.25 -2.83
CA GLU A 6 15.93 7.89 -2.31
C GLU A 6 14.62 7.42 -1.66
N ILE A 7 13.99 8.27 -0.83
CA ILE A 7 12.72 7.92 -0.18
C ILE A 7 11.60 7.82 -1.21
N GLN A 8 11.57 8.69 -2.22
CA GLN A 8 10.57 8.59 -3.30
C GLN A 8 10.68 7.26 -4.06
N LYS A 9 11.90 6.89 -4.51
CA LYS A 9 12.13 5.60 -5.18
C LYS A 9 11.78 4.41 -4.29
N PHE A 10 12.08 4.51 -2.99
CA PHE A 10 11.69 3.50 -2.03
C PHE A 10 10.17 3.37 -1.96
N LEU A 11 9.43 4.48 -1.83
CA LEU A 11 7.96 4.46 -1.80
C LEU A 11 7.36 3.89 -3.09
N ASP A 12 7.89 4.25 -4.26
CA ASP A 12 7.47 3.67 -5.54
C ASP A 12 7.64 2.15 -5.54
N SER A 13 8.78 1.65 -5.04
CA SER A 13 9.03 0.21 -4.94
C SER A 13 8.10 -0.50 -3.96
N GLN A 14 7.74 0.15 -2.85
CA GLN A 14 6.75 -0.37 -1.90
C GLN A 14 5.39 -0.45 -2.56
N ILE A 15 4.93 0.62 -3.23
CA ILE A 15 3.63 0.65 -3.92
C ILE A 15 3.56 -0.45 -4.97
N GLU A 16 4.58 -0.61 -5.80
CA GLU A 16 4.63 -1.70 -6.80
C GLU A 16 4.58 -3.09 -6.16
N TYR A 17 5.28 -3.29 -5.05
CA TYR A 17 5.26 -4.54 -4.30
C TYR A 17 3.85 -4.86 -3.77
N TYR A 18 3.19 -3.93 -3.09
CA TYR A 18 1.85 -4.17 -2.54
C TYR A 18 0.77 -4.28 -3.61
N ILE A 19 0.96 -3.66 -4.78
CA ILE A 19 0.09 -3.88 -5.95
C ILE A 19 0.17 -5.35 -6.41
N LYS A 20 1.38 -5.93 -6.47
CA LYS A 20 1.57 -7.34 -6.88
C LYS A 20 1.01 -8.32 -5.85
N GLU A 21 1.10 -7.98 -4.57
CA GLU A 21 0.64 -8.81 -3.46
C GLU A 21 -0.82 -8.51 -3.05
N ALA A 22 -1.55 -7.68 -3.80
CA ALA A 22 -2.86 -7.16 -3.38
C ALA A 22 -3.89 -8.26 -3.04
N GLU A 23 -3.87 -9.40 -3.74
CA GLU A 23 -4.78 -10.51 -3.47
C GLU A 23 -4.49 -11.14 -2.09
N SER A 24 -3.23 -11.28 -1.68
CA SER A 24 -2.85 -11.78 -0.35
C SER A 24 -3.46 -10.92 0.77
N TYR A 25 -3.45 -9.59 0.60
CA TYR A 25 -4.06 -8.66 1.57
C TYR A 25 -5.59 -8.70 1.55
N LYS A 26 -6.19 -8.95 0.39
CA LYS A 26 -7.64 -9.16 0.26
C LYS A 26 -8.08 -10.46 0.91
N GLU A 27 -7.35 -11.55 0.71
CA GLU A 27 -7.57 -12.82 1.42
C GLU A 27 -7.47 -12.63 2.93
N MET A 28 -6.43 -11.95 3.41
CA MET A 28 -6.30 -11.60 4.84
C MET A 28 -7.50 -10.79 5.35
N ALA A 29 -8.00 -9.81 4.58
CA ALA A 29 -9.17 -9.02 4.97
C ALA A 29 -10.47 -9.84 5.01
N ARG A 30 -10.61 -10.89 4.17
CA ARG A 30 -11.76 -11.81 4.21
C ARG A 30 -11.85 -12.59 5.51
N GLU A 31 -10.71 -12.95 6.12
CA GLU A 31 -10.64 -13.69 7.38
C GLU A 31 -11.19 -12.90 8.59
N TYR A 32 -11.39 -11.59 8.45
CA TYR A 32 -12.00 -10.76 9.50
C TYR A 32 -13.53 -10.83 9.55
N ASN A 33 -14.16 -11.74 8.79
CA ASN A 33 -15.63 -11.93 8.75
C ASN A 33 -16.40 -10.63 8.43
N LEU A 34 -15.84 -9.84 7.51
CA LEU A 34 -16.44 -8.58 7.07
C LEU A 34 -17.53 -8.82 6.02
N ASP A 35 -18.42 -7.84 5.86
CA ASP A 35 -19.27 -7.78 4.68
C ASP A 35 -18.41 -7.78 3.41
N ALA A 36 -18.84 -8.51 2.38
CA ALA A 36 -18.07 -8.65 1.13
C ALA A 36 -17.72 -7.29 0.49
N ASN A 37 -18.59 -6.29 0.66
CA ASN A 37 -18.37 -4.93 0.17
C ASN A 37 -17.28 -4.17 0.95
N SER A 38 -16.98 -4.57 2.18
CA SER A 38 -15.97 -3.95 3.05
C SER A 38 -14.58 -4.57 2.92
N VAL A 39 -14.49 -5.77 2.34
CA VAL A 39 -13.21 -6.47 2.12
C VAL A 39 -12.22 -5.64 1.30
N PRO A 40 -12.60 -5.03 0.15
CA PRO A 40 -11.64 -4.27 -0.64
C PRO A 40 -11.14 -3.00 0.05
N ASP A 41 -12.03 -2.27 0.73
CA ASP A 41 -11.66 -1.06 1.49
C ASP A 41 -10.74 -1.40 2.67
N THR A 42 -10.98 -2.55 3.32
CA THR A 42 -10.12 -3.04 4.39
C THR A 42 -8.74 -3.43 3.86
N ALA A 43 -8.67 -4.18 2.77
CA ALA A 43 -7.41 -4.55 2.13
C ALA A 43 -6.62 -3.30 1.68
N PHE A 44 -7.31 -2.31 1.13
CA PHE A 44 -6.72 -1.01 0.79
C PHE A 44 -6.13 -0.33 2.03
N GLY A 45 -6.89 -0.27 3.13
CA GLY A 45 -6.43 0.29 4.40
C GLY A 45 -5.19 -0.43 4.95
N ILE A 46 -5.17 -1.76 4.91
CA ILE A 46 -4.02 -2.58 5.34
C ILE A 46 -2.79 -2.23 4.51
N ILE A 47 -2.90 -2.25 3.18
CA ILE A 47 -1.79 -1.94 2.26
C ILE A 47 -1.21 -0.55 2.54
N ILE A 48 -2.06 0.48 2.64
CA ILE A 48 -1.59 1.84 2.94
C ILE A 48 -0.93 1.91 4.31
N GLY A 49 -1.48 1.22 5.32
CA GLY A 49 -0.89 1.12 6.65
C GLY A 49 0.49 0.47 6.65
N CYS A 50 0.68 -0.59 5.86
CA CYS A 50 1.96 -1.25 5.68
C CYS A 50 2.99 -0.34 4.98
N ILE A 51 2.60 0.35 3.90
CA ILE A 51 3.47 1.31 3.20
C ILE A 51 3.87 2.46 4.13
N TYR A 52 2.93 3.00 4.91
CA TYR A 52 3.22 4.05 5.89
C TYR A 52 4.16 3.56 7.00
N SER A 53 3.98 2.33 7.48
CA SER A 53 4.87 1.72 8.47
C SER A 53 6.29 1.56 7.91
N SER A 54 6.44 1.11 6.66
CA SER A 54 7.72 1.06 5.96
C SER A 54 8.35 2.44 5.83
N PHE A 55 7.56 3.45 5.48
CA PHE A 55 8.00 4.85 5.42
C PHE A 55 8.52 5.33 6.78
N LEU A 56 7.81 5.11 7.89
CA LEU A 56 8.29 5.49 9.22
C LEU A 56 9.58 4.75 9.62
N GLN A 57 9.72 3.50 9.21
CA GLN A 57 10.91 2.70 9.50
C GLN A 57 12.16 3.26 8.81
N THR A 58 12.07 3.83 7.60
CA THR A 58 13.24 4.42 6.93
C THR A 58 13.83 5.58 7.73
N TYR A 59 13.00 6.42 8.34
CA TYR A 59 13.43 7.50 9.24
C TYR A 59 13.95 6.96 10.57
N THR A 60 13.25 5.98 11.14
CA THR A 60 13.64 5.37 12.43
C THR A 60 15.01 4.71 12.35
N ASN A 61 15.32 4.04 11.24
CA ASN A 61 16.63 3.43 10.97
C ASN A 61 17.77 4.46 10.91
N GLN A 62 17.44 5.73 10.63
CA GLN A 62 18.37 6.86 10.63
C GLN A 62 18.33 7.65 11.94
N SER A 63 17.70 7.10 13.00
CA SER A 63 17.46 7.78 14.28
C SER A 63 16.75 9.14 14.12
N SER A 64 15.83 9.22 13.16
CA SER A 64 15.09 10.43 12.81
C SER A 64 13.59 10.15 12.76
N THR A 65 12.80 11.22 12.59
CA THR A 65 11.35 11.15 12.40
C THR A 65 10.96 12.03 11.22
N PRO A 66 9.96 11.64 10.41
CA PRO A 66 9.50 12.47 9.30
C PRO A 66 8.92 13.79 9.83
N SER A 67 9.17 14.86 9.10
CA SER A 67 8.54 16.15 9.34
C SER A 67 7.08 16.15 8.84
N SER A 68 6.29 17.17 9.22
CA SER A 68 4.94 17.34 8.67
C SER A 68 4.93 17.46 7.14
N GLN A 69 5.96 18.05 6.55
CA GLN A 69 6.10 18.17 5.10
C GLN A 69 6.36 16.81 4.44
N ASP A 70 7.17 15.95 5.06
CA ASP A 70 7.43 14.59 4.56
C ASP A 70 6.15 13.74 4.57
N VAL A 71 5.32 13.89 5.61
CA VAL A 71 4.02 13.20 5.71
C VAL A 71 3.02 13.73 4.67
N GLU A 72 3.01 15.03 4.41
CA GLU A 72 2.18 15.63 3.36
C GLU A 72 2.57 15.07 1.98
N GLU A 73 3.86 14.97 1.71
CA GLU A 73 4.36 14.45 0.43
C GLU A 73 4.09 12.95 0.27
N PHE A 74 4.29 12.16 1.34
CA PHE A 74 3.85 10.77 1.38
C PHE A 74 2.37 10.65 1.01
N THR A 75 1.52 11.50 1.61
CA THR A 75 0.07 11.48 1.36
C THR A 75 -0.24 11.77 -0.10
N LYS A 76 0.46 12.72 -0.74
CA LYS A 76 0.29 13.01 -2.18
C LYS A 76 0.65 11.81 -3.03
N ILE A 77 1.79 11.17 -2.79
CA ILE A 77 2.22 9.96 -3.52
C ILE A 77 1.18 8.85 -3.40
N ILE A 78 0.62 8.65 -2.20
CA ILE A 78 -0.46 7.67 -1.98
C ILE A 78 -1.72 8.05 -2.76
N ILE A 79 -2.15 9.31 -2.73
CA ILE A 79 -3.33 9.77 -3.47
C ILE A 79 -3.15 9.53 -4.98
N GLU A 80 -1.99 9.88 -5.53
CA GLU A 80 -1.65 9.69 -6.95
C GLU A 80 -1.69 8.22 -7.39
N ASN A 81 -1.33 7.30 -6.48
CA ASN A 81 -1.32 5.86 -6.75
C ASN A 81 -2.58 5.12 -6.24
N SER A 82 -3.46 5.80 -5.51
CA SER A 82 -4.61 5.20 -4.83
C SER A 82 -5.54 4.42 -5.77
N LYS A 83 -5.76 4.95 -6.98
CA LYS A 83 -6.54 4.29 -8.02
C LYS A 83 -5.93 2.95 -8.43
N LYS A 84 -4.63 2.91 -8.71
CA LYS A 84 -3.93 1.68 -9.12
C LYS A 84 -3.96 0.61 -8.03
N ILE A 85 -3.77 1.02 -6.77
CA ILE A 85 -3.83 0.12 -5.61
C ILE A 85 -5.25 -0.45 -5.43
N LYS A 86 -6.28 0.38 -5.58
CA LYS A 86 -7.67 -0.09 -5.52
C LYS A 86 -7.98 -1.06 -6.66
N GLU A 87 -7.55 -0.73 -7.87
CA GLU A 87 -7.74 -1.60 -9.04
C GLU A 87 -7.07 -2.96 -8.81
N SER A 88 -5.85 -3.03 -8.27
CA SER A 88 -5.16 -4.30 -8.03
C SER A 88 -5.86 -5.20 -7.00
N ILE A 89 -6.61 -4.63 -6.05
CA ILE A 89 -7.43 -5.39 -5.08
C ILE A 89 -8.73 -5.91 -5.75
N MET A 90 -9.29 -5.11 -6.66
CA MET A 90 -10.57 -5.39 -7.32
C MET A 90 -10.45 -6.34 -8.50
N ILE A 91 -9.24 -6.69 -8.95
CA ILE A 91 -9.04 -7.75 -9.95
C ILE A 91 -9.67 -9.02 -9.37
N GLU A 92 -10.80 -9.43 -9.95
CA GLU A 92 -11.46 -10.68 -9.58
C GLU A 92 -10.54 -11.84 -9.95
N ASP A 93 -10.58 -12.91 -9.14
CA ASP A 93 -10.03 -14.22 -9.46
C ASP A 93 -10.53 -14.62 -10.86
N ASN A 94 -9.72 -14.40 -11.90
CA ASN A 94 -9.97 -15.05 -13.17
C ASN A 94 -9.69 -16.54 -12.89
N PRO A 95 -10.70 -17.44 -12.89
CA PRO A 95 -10.51 -18.82 -12.43
C PRO A 95 -9.55 -19.64 -13.29
N LYS A 96 -8.99 -19.04 -14.36
CA LYS A 96 -8.12 -19.67 -15.36
C LYS A 96 -6.63 -19.58 -15.06
N LEU A 97 -6.20 -18.96 -13.96
CA LEU A 97 -4.77 -18.83 -13.61
C LEU A 97 -4.34 -19.64 -12.37
N LYS A 98 -5.23 -20.43 -11.76
CA LYS A 98 -4.89 -21.34 -10.65
C LYS A 98 -4.59 -22.78 -11.11
N GLN A 99 -4.23 -22.97 -12.38
CA GLN A 99 -3.78 -24.28 -12.91
C GLN A 99 -2.49 -24.11 -13.71
N GLU A 100 -1.36 -24.03 -13.03
CA GLU A 100 -0.05 -24.53 -13.50
C GLU A 100 0.69 -25.17 -12.33
#